data_AF-S4PBH7-F1
#
_entry.id   AF-S4PBH7-F1
#
_cell.length_a   1.000
_cell.length_b   1.000
_cell.length_c   1.000
_cell.angle_alpha   90.00
_cell.angle_beta   90.00
_cell.angle_gamma   90.00
#
_symmetry.space_group_name_H-M   'P 1'
#
loop_
_entity.id
_entity.type
_entity.pdbx_description
1 polymer ?
#
loop_
_entity_poly.entity_id
_entity_poly.type
_entity_poly.pdbx_seq_one_letter_code
_entity_poly.pdbx_strand_id
1 'polypeptide(L)'
;MTTKEIERGKVKCERYWPELNKTEVIKKYTILNESESSTQDYTLRRFIVTKKDEPNAKRTIYHFHFIAWPDHGVPSEPGRVLNILLDVNYRLQQIMTNSDPP
;
A
#
# COMPACT_ATOMS: atom_id res chain seq x y z
N MET A 1 -2.70 0.48 -4.82
CA MET A 1 -2.03 0.30 -6.13
C MET A 1 -2.55 -0.97 -6.78
N THR A 2 -2.86 -0.96 -8.08
CA THR A 2 -3.51 -2.08 -8.81
C THR A 2 -2.75 -2.55 -10.05
N THR A 3 -1.45 -2.29 -10.13
CA THR A 3 -0.56 -2.72 -11.21
C THR A 3 0.74 -3.22 -10.61
N LYS A 4 1.51 -4.04 -11.33
CA LYS A 4 2.89 -4.38 -10.92
C LYS A 4 3.84 -3.23 -11.25
N GLU A 5 5.04 -3.23 -10.66
CA GLU A 5 6.08 -2.26 -11.04
C GLU A 5 6.47 -2.45 -12.53
N ILE A 6 6.58 -3.72 -12.95
CA ILE A 6 6.93 -4.12 -14.31
C ILE A 6 5.91 -5.14 -14.82
N GLU A 7 5.38 -4.91 -16.02
CA GLU A 7 4.52 -5.85 -16.75
C GLU A 7 5.13 -6.09 -18.13
N ARG A 8 5.42 -7.37 -18.45
CA ARG A 8 6.06 -7.80 -19.71
C ARG A 8 7.31 -6.99 -20.08
N GLY A 9 8.17 -6.71 -19.08
CA GLY A 9 9.42 -5.97 -19.26
C GLY A 9 9.27 -4.45 -19.40
N LYS A 10 8.03 -3.92 -19.35
CA LYS A 10 7.78 -2.47 -19.36
C LYS A 10 7.48 -1.99 -17.95
N VAL A 11 8.14 -0.90 -17.55
CA VAL A 11 7.83 -0.21 -16.29
C VAL A 11 6.43 0.40 -16.39
N LYS A 12 5.56 0.04 -15.45
CA LYS A 12 4.21 0.59 -15.28
C LYS A 12 4.15 1.56 -14.11
N CYS A 13 4.98 1.34 -13.09
CA CYS A 13 5.07 2.21 -11.93
C CYS A 13 6.46 2.09 -11.29
N GLU A 14 7.16 3.21 -11.17
CA GLU A 14 8.37 3.30 -10.36
C GLU A 14 8.02 3.07 -8.89
N ARG A 15 8.89 2.37 -8.17
CA ARG A 15 8.70 2.15 -6.74
C ARG A 15 8.83 3.48 -5.99
N TYR A 16 7.74 3.90 -5.35
CA TYR A 16 7.69 5.14 -4.55
C TYR A 16 7.65 4.89 -3.03
N TRP A 17 7.94 3.65 -2.60
CA TRP A 17 7.93 3.24 -1.21
C TRP A 17 9.23 2.49 -0.86
N PRO A 18 9.70 2.59 0.39
CA PRO A 18 10.93 1.92 0.81
C PRO A 18 10.73 0.40 0.95
N GLU A 19 11.84 -0.33 0.91
CA GLU A 19 11.87 -1.75 1.27
C GLU A 19 11.49 -1.98 2.76
N LEU A 20 11.08 -3.20 3.10
CA LEU A 20 10.73 -3.56 4.47
C LEU A 20 11.84 -3.21 5.47
N ASN A 21 11.46 -2.57 6.58
CA ASN A 21 12.34 -2.06 7.63
C ASN A 21 13.34 -0.99 7.16
N LYS A 22 13.13 -0.38 6.00
CA LYS A 22 13.91 0.76 5.51
C LYS A 22 13.11 2.05 5.60
N THR A 23 13.86 3.13 5.70
CA THR A 23 13.35 4.49 5.72
C THR A 23 13.89 5.23 4.51
N GLU A 24 13.00 5.90 3.77
CA GLU A 24 13.38 6.77 2.67
C GLU A 24 12.86 8.19 2.91
N VAL A 25 13.65 9.17 2.48
CA VAL A 25 13.29 10.60 2.54
C VAL A 25 12.95 11.07 1.15
N ILE A 26 11.68 11.40 0.93
CA ILE A 26 11.16 11.93 -0.34
C ILE A 26 10.75 13.38 -0.13
N LYS A 27 11.60 14.30 -0.61
CA LYS A 27 11.43 15.75 -0.44
C LYS A 27 11.30 16.13 1.05
N LYS A 28 10.08 16.44 1.51
CA LYS A 28 9.77 16.84 2.89
C LYS A 28 9.15 15.73 3.73
N TYR A 29 9.02 14.53 3.17
CA TYR A 29 8.41 13.38 3.85
C TYR A 29 9.46 12.31 4.12
N THR A 30 9.41 11.75 5.32
CA THR A 30 10.15 10.55 5.68
C THR A 30 9.16 9.40 5.78
N ILE A 31 9.42 8.33 5.05
CA ILE A 31 8.55 7.15 4.96
C ILE A 31 9.33 5.98 5.53
N LEU A 32 8.81 5.33 6.56
CA LEU A 32 9.29 4.04 7.06
C LEU A 32 8.33 2.95 6.60
N ASN A 33 8.84 1.89 5.98
CA ASN A 33 8.08 0.68 5.75
C ASN A 33 8.23 -0.27 6.94
N GLU A 34 7.21 -0.27 7.80
CA GLU A 34 7.27 -0.87 9.11
C GLU A 34 6.88 -2.35 9.10
N SER A 35 5.99 -2.75 8.20
CA SER A 35 5.60 -4.15 8.05
C SER A 35 5.02 -4.43 6.67
N GLU A 36 5.25 -5.64 6.18
CA GLU A 36 4.63 -6.17 4.97
C GLU A 36 3.93 -7.51 5.27
N SER A 37 2.78 -7.74 4.65
CA SER A 37 2.08 -9.02 4.65
C SER A 37 1.60 -9.29 3.22
N SER A 38 1.96 -10.46 2.67
CA SER A 38 1.63 -10.82 1.28
C SER A 38 0.66 -11.98 1.24
N THR A 39 -0.34 -11.87 0.38
CA THR A 39 -1.22 -12.95 -0.06
C THR A 39 -0.85 -13.34 -1.50
N GLN A 40 -1.60 -14.26 -2.10
CA GLN A 40 -1.45 -14.56 -3.54
C GLN A 40 -1.87 -13.37 -4.42
N ASP A 41 -2.77 -12.52 -3.94
CA ASP A 41 -3.43 -11.49 -4.76
C ASP A 41 -2.88 -10.09 -4.53
N TYR A 42 -2.40 -9.79 -3.31
CA TYR A 42 -1.89 -8.48 -2.96
C TYR A 42 -0.83 -8.52 -1.86
N THR A 43 -0.01 -7.47 -1.80
CA THR A 43 0.86 -7.16 -0.66
C THR A 43 0.29 -5.96 0.10
N LEU A 44 0.04 -6.12 1.40
CA LEU A 44 -0.30 -5.04 2.32
C LEU A 44 0.99 -4.54 2.99
N ARG A 45 1.21 -3.23 2.93
CA ARG A 45 2.32 -2.56 3.64
C ARG A 45 1.78 -1.55 4.63
N ARG A 46 2.41 -1.45 5.80
CA ARG A 46 2.14 -0.40 6.78
C ARG A 46 3.29 0.59 6.75
N PHE A 47 2.99 1.82 6.35
CA PHE A 47 3.94 2.91 6.31
C PHE A 47 3.71 3.87 7.46
N ILE A 48 4.80 4.33 8.08
CA ILE A 48 4.79 5.49 8.97
C ILE A 48 5.38 6.65 8.20
N VAL A 49 4.57 7.67 7.99
CA VAL A 49 4.95 8.89 7.27
C VAL A 49 5.05 10.04 8.26
N THR A 50 6.17 10.74 8.24
CA THR A 50 6.36 12.01 8.95
C THR A 50 6.72 13.12 7.99
N LYS A 51 6.37 14.35 8.36
CA LYS A 51 6.72 15.55 7.62
C LYS A 51 7.90 16.24 8.33
N LYS A 52 8.89 16.73 7.58
CA LYS A 52 10.16 17.25 8.12
C LYS A 52 9.98 18.40 9.13
N ASP A 53 9.01 19.27 8.89
CA ASP A 53 8.64 20.41 9.73
C ASP A 53 7.73 20.03 10.90
N GLU A 54 7.18 18.82 10.91
CA GLU A 54 6.28 18.31 11.95
C GLU A 54 6.71 16.88 12.35
N PRO A 55 7.92 16.68 12.91
CA PRO A 55 8.48 15.34 13.14
C PRO A 55 7.68 14.49 14.14
N ASN A 56 6.89 15.14 15.00
CA ASN A 56 6.00 14.48 15.96
C ASN A 56 4.66 14.08 15.34
N ALA A 57 4.28 14.63 14.19
CA ALA A 57 3.05 14.29 13.47
C ALA A 57 3.32 13.05 12.59
N LYS A 58 3.04 11.87 13.14
CA LYS A 58 3.12 10.58 12.45
C LYS A 58 1.77 10.20 11.87
N ARG A 59 1.73 9.87 10.58
CA ARG A 59 0.57 9.28 9.92
C ARG A 59 0.85 7.85 9.51
N THR A 60 -0.06 6.94 9.86
CA THR A 60 -0.01 5.56 9.35
C THR A 60 -0.74 5.48 8.02
N ILE A 61 -0.09 4.93 6.99
CA ILE A 61 -0.68 4.65 5.68
C ILE A 61 -0.68 3.14 5.45
N TYR A 62 -1.83 2.59 5.07
CA TYR A 62 -1.96 1.20 4.64
C TYR A 62 -1.96 1.13 3.13
N HIS A 63 -0.89 0.56 2.57
CA HIS A 63 -0.71 0.45 1.13
C HIS A 63 -1.06 -0.96 0.66
N PHE A 64 -2.27 -1.10 0.10
CA PHE A 64 -2.71 -2.32 -0.58
C PHE A 64 -2.20 -2.31 -2.02
N HIS A 65 -1.35 -3.28 -2.37
CA HIS A 65 -0.77 -3.45 -3.69
C HIS A 65 -1.30 -4.72 -4.33
N PHE A 66 -2.38 -4.60 -5.11
CA PHE A 66 -2.96 -5.71 -5.86
C PHE A 66 -2.08 -6.08 -7.05
N ILE A 67 -1.56 -7.30 -7.05
CA ILE A 67 -0.61 -7.83 -8.03
C ILE A 67 -1.21 -8.92 -8.92
N ALA A 68 -2.45 -9.35 -8.66
CA ALA A 68 -3.16 -10.33 -9.47
C ALA A 68 -3.89 -9.75 -10.69
N TRP A 69 -3.87 -8.42 -10.88
CA TRP A 69 -4.43 -7.82 -12.10
C TRP A 69 -3.59 -8.20 -13.33
N PRO A 70 -4.20 -8.71 -14.42
CA PRO A 70 -3.48 -9.08 -15.63
C PRO A 70 -3.13 -7.85 -16.49
N ASP A 71 -2.01 -7.88 -17.21
CA ASP A 71 -1.57 -6.79 -18.11
C ASP A 71 -2.59 -6.47 -19.22
N HIS A 72 -3.38 -7.46 -19.64
CA HIS A 72 -4.49 -7.27 -20.56
C HIS A 72 -5.79 -7.85 -20.00
N GLY A 73 -6.88 -7.12 -20.19
CA GLY A 73 -8.22 -7.52 -19.77
C GLY A 73 -8.43 -7.33 -18.27
N VAL A 74 -9.19 -8.25 -17.68
CA VAL A 74 -9.61 -8.25 -16.28
C VAL A 74 -9.35 -9.62 -15.66
N PRO A 75 -9.26 -9.73 -14.33
CA PRO A 75 -9.19 -11.03 -13.66
C PRO A 75 -10.32 -11.95 -14.14
N SER A 76 -10.01 -13.23 -14.40
CA SER A 76 -11.02 -14.22 -14.86
C SER A 76 -12.11 -14.46 -13.82
N GLU A 77 -11.76 -14.34 -12.54
CA GLU A 77 -12.65 -14.53 -11.40
C GLU A 77 -12.80 -13.21 -10.63
N PRO A 78 -14.03 -12.72 -10.41
CA PRO A 78 -14.26 -11.46 -9.70
C PRO A 78 -13.89 -11.54 -8.21
N GLY A 79 -13.88 -12.74 -7.63
CA GLY A 79 -13.64 -12.97 -6.20
C GLY A 79 -12.33 -12.34 -5.70
N ARG A 80 -11.27 -12.34 -6.52
CA ARG A 80 -9.97 -11.72 -6.14
C ARG A 80 -10.09 -10.23 -5.89
N VAL A 81 -10.85 -9.53 -6.75
CA VAL A 81 -11.07 -8.09 -6.65
C VAL A 81 -12.04 -7.79 -5.51
N LEU A 82 -13.09 -8.59 -5.35
CA LEU A 82 -14.04 -8.42 -4.25
C LEU A 82 -13.36 -8.60 -2.88
N ASN A 83 -12.49 -9.60 -2.74
CA ASN A 83 -11.77 -9.86 -1.48
C ASN A 83 -10.89 -8.67 -1.08
N ILE A 84 -10.09 -8.11 -2.01
CA ILE A 84 -9.27 -6.95 -1.65
C ILE A 84 -10.12 -5.72 -1.32
N LEU A 85 -11.26 -5.51 -1.99
CA LEU A 85 -12.19 -4.42 -1.65
C LEU A 85 -12.78 -4.60 -0.24
N LEU A 86 -13.15 -5.83 0.13
CA LEU A 86 -13.60 -6.16 1.48
C LEU A 86 -12.52 -5.88 2.52
N ASP A 87 -11.29 -6.30 2.27
CA ASP A 87 -10.15 -6.09 3.19
C ASP A 87 -9.82 -4.59 3.35
N VAL A 88 -9.87 -3.82 2.26
CA VAL A 88 -9.68 -2.37 2.29
C VAL A 88 -10.77 -1.70 3.12
N ASN A 89 -12.04 -2.07 2.91
CA ASN A 89 -13.16 -1.52 3.66
C ASN A 89 -13.10 -1.89 5.14
N TYR A 90 -12.74 -3.13 5.45
CA TYR A 90 -12.55 -3.58 6.82
C TYR A 90 -11.44 -2.78 7.51
N ARG A 91 -10.30 -2.58 6.84
CA ARG A 91 -9.21 -1.73 7.35
C ARG A 91 -9.67 -0.29 7.58
N LEU A 92 -10.44 0.28 6.66
CA LEU A 92 -10.98 1.63 6.80
C LEU A 92 -11.88 1.74 8.05
N GLN A 93 -12.78 0.79 8.25
CA GLN A 93 -13.64 0.74 9.43
C GLN A 93 -12.82 0.69 10.73
N GLN A 94 -11.80 -0.18 10.80
CA GLN A 94 -10.90 -0.25 11.96
C GLN A 94 -10.23 1.09 12.27
N ILE A 95 -9.79 1.83 11.24
CA ILE A 95 -9.18 3.15 11.40
C ILE A 95 -10.20 4.16 11.92
N MET A 96 -11.44 4.11 11.42
CA MET A 96 -12.50 5.04 11.84
C MET A 96 -13.02 4.78 13.26
N THR A 97 -13.01 3.52 13.71
CA THR A 97 -13.54 3.13 15.03
C THR A 97 -12.52 3.20 16.15
N ASN A 98 -11.22 3.10 15.84
CA ASN A 98 -10.18 3.29 16.84
C ASN A 98 -10.00 4.81 17.05
N SER A 99 -10.32 5.28 18.26
CA SER A 99 -10.33 6.69 18.67
C SER A 99 -8.97 7.38 18.53
N ASP A 100 -8.64 7.79 17.31
CA ASP A 100 -7.93 9.00 16.90
C ASP A 100 -7.74 8.88 15.37
N PRO A 101 -8.53 9.61 14.56
CA PRO A 101 -8.37 9.55 13.12
C PRO A 101 -6.99 10.14 12.72
N PRO A 102 -6.36 9.59 11.67
CA PRO A 102 -5.00 9.95 11.25
C PRO A 102 -4.85 11.39 10.72
#